data_AF-A0A448KAE9-F1
#
_entry.id   AF-A0A448KAE9-F1
#
_cell.length_a   1.000
_cell.length_b   1.000
_cell.length_c   1.000
_cell.angle_alpha   90.00
_cell.angle_beta   90.00
_cell.angle_gamma   90.00
#
_symmetry.space_group_name_H-M   'P 1'
#
loop_
_entity.id
_entity.type
_entity.pdbx_description
1 polymer ?
#
loop_
_entity_poly.entity_id
_entity_poly.type
_entity_poly.pdbx_seq_one_letter_code
_entity_poly.pdbx_strand_id
1 'polypeptide(L)' 'MSLAVAIAEDHYNTAVETLPTLVPVSWTGGAATSFQTSLDAAVLVVSGVSTLLETANTAVDSLDSVSTQCGVVP' A
#
# COMPACT_ATOMS: atom_id res chain seq x y z
N MET A 1 -11.44 -0.22 13.43
CA MET A 1 -11.12 -0.34 11.98
C MET A 1 -12.07 0.49 11.11
N SER A 2 -11.52 1.27 10.17
CA SER A 2 -12.28 2.13 9.26
C SER A 2 -12.56 1.40 7.93
N LEU A 3 -13.80 1.45 7.44
CA LEU A 3 -14.20 0.85 6.15
C LEU A 3 -13.36 1.38 4.98
N ALA A 4 -13.02 2.67 4.98
CA ALA A 4 -12.25 3.28 3.92
C ALA A 4 -10.80 2.77 3.89
N VAL A 5 -10.21 2.50 5.07
CA VAL A 5 -8.85 1.96 5.17
C VAL A 5 -8.84 0.49 4.74
N ALA A 6 -9.84 -0.29 5.14
CA ALA A 6 -9.99 -1.68 4.71
C ALA A 6 -10.12 -1.83 3.18
N ILE A 7 -10.91 -0.96 2.52
CA ILE A 7 -11.02 -0.94 1.05
C ILE A 7 -9.67 -0.55 0.40
N ALA A 8 -8.96 0.41 0.99
CA ALA A 8 -7.67 0.83 0.47
C ALA A 8 -6.60 -0.27 0.62
N GLU A 9 -6.63 -1.06 1.69
CA GLU A 9 -5.80 -2.27 1.86
C GLU A 9 -6.13 -3.36 0.84
N ASP A 10 -7.41 -3.60 0.55
CA ASP A 10 -7.84 -4.55 -0.48
C ASP A 10 -7.33 -4.16 -1.89
N HIS A 11 -7.47 -2.88 -2.24
CA HIS A 11 -6.92 -2.34 -3.48
C HIS A 11 -5.38 -2.43 -3.53
N TYR A 12 -4.71 -2.17 -2.41
CA TYR A 12 -3.26 -2.32 -2.31
C TYR A 12 -2.83 -3.77 -2.54
N ASN A 13 -3.48 -4.73 -1.88
CA ASN A 13 -3.18 -6.16 -2.06
C ASN A 13 -3.40 -6.60 -3.51
N THR A 14 -4.52 -6.21 -4.11
CA THR A 14 -4.79 -6.48 -5.53
C THR A 14 -3.72 -5.87 -6.44
N ALA A 15 -3.26 -4.64 -6.15
CA ALA A 15 -2.22 -4.00 -6.92
C ALA A 15 -0.88 -4.74 -6.79
N VAL A 16 -0.51 -5.19 -5.60
CA VAL A 16 0.72 -5.98 -5.36
C VAL A 16 0.68 -7.32 -6.07
N GLU A 17 -0.45 -8.01 -6.08
CA GLU A 17 -0.61 -9.31 -6.75
C GLU A 17 -0.59 -9.20 -8.28
N THR A 18 -1.04 -8.08 -8.82
CA THR A 18 -1.13 -7.87 -10.28
C THR A 18 0.10 -7.20 -10.87
N LEU A 19 0.91 -6.50 -10.06
CA LEU A 19 2.12 -5.84 -10.54
C LEU A 19 3.22 -6.86 -10.85
N PRO A 20 3.70 -6.93 -12.10
CA PRO A 20 4.90 -7.67 -12.39
C PRO A 20 6.09 -7.01 -11.69
N THR A 21 7.01 -7.80 -11.17
CA THR A 21 8.28 -7.29 -10.60
C THR A 21 9.43 -7.35 -11.61
N LEU A 22 9.22 -8.08 -12.72
CA LEU A 22 10.22 -8.28 -13.75
C LEU A 22 9.61 -8.13 -15.14
N VAL A 23 10.36 -7.49 -16.04
CA VAL A 23 10.07 -7.56 -17.47
C VAL A 23 10.27 -8.99 -17.99
N PRO A 24 9.55 -9.41 -19.05
CA PRO A 24 9.73 -10.74 -19.63
C PRO A 24 11.18 -10.98 -20.02
N VAL A 25 11.71 -12.17 -19.72
CA VAL A 25 13.11 -12.55 -20.01
C VAL A 25 13.44 -12.52 -21.51
N SER A 26 12.43 -12.59 -22.37
CA SER A 26 12.57 -12.47 -23.83
C SER A 26 12.81 -11.04 -24.30
N TRP A 27 12.61 -10.03 -23.44
CA TRP A 27 12.86 -8.63 -23.76
C TRP A 27 14.30 -8.27 -23.40
N THR A 28 15.10 -7.90 -24.40
CA THR A 28 16.52 -7.59 -24.23
C THR A 28 16.86 -6.20 -24.77
N GLY A 29 17.96 -5.63 -24.30
CA GLY A 29 18.47 -4.33 -24.75
C GLY A 29 18.00 -3.15 -23.90
N GLY A 30 18.40 -1.94 -24.30
CA GLY A 30 18.22 -0.73 -23.49
C GLY A 30 16.77 -0.41 -23.13
N ALA A 31 15.82 -0.66 -24.04
CA ALA A 31 14.40 -0.46 -23.76
C ALA A 31 13.90 -1.37 -22.63
N ALA A 32 14.30 -2.65 -22.63
CA ALA A 32 13.93 -3.59 -21.57
C ALA A 32 14.51 -3.16 -20.21
N THR A 33 15.76 -2.68 -20.19
CA THR A 33 16.38 -2.10 -18.99
C THR A 33 15.61 -0.87 -18.50
N SER A 34 15.24 0.06 -19.39
CA SER A 34 14.45 1.24 -19.01
C SER A 34 13.07 0.87 -18.45
N PHE A 35 12.39 -0.11 -19.06
CA PHE A 35 11.12 -0.62 -18.52
C PHE A 35 11.31 -1.26 -17.14
N GLN A 36 12.38 -2.05 -16.95
CA GLN A 36 12.69 -2.64 -15.65
C GLN A 36 12.98 -1.56 -14.59
N THR A 37 13.67 -0.48 -14.94
CA THR A 37 13.90 0.67 -14.04
C THR A 37 12.60 1.38 -13.67
N SER A 38 11.71 1.63 -14.65
CA SER A 38 10.40 2.21 -14.35
C SER A 38 9.54 1.28 -13.49
N LEU A 39 9.65 -0.04 -13.69
CA LEU A 39 8.95 -1.04 -12.89
C LEU A 39 9.45 -1.08 -11.44
N ASP A 40 10.77 -1.04 -11.25
CA ASP A 40 11.40 -0.94 -9.93
C ASP A 40 10.93 0.31 -9.17
N ALA A 41 10.91 1.46 -9.84
CA ALA A 41 10.39 2.70 -9.27
C ALA A 41 8.90 2.59 -8.89
N ALA A 42 8.09 1.93 -9.72
CA ALA A 42 6.68 1.69 -9.43
C ALA A 42 6.50 0.79 -8.19
N VAL A 43 7.27 -0.30 -8.08
CA VAL A 43 7.28 -1.19 -6.90
C VAL A 43 7.67 -0.42 -5.63
N LEU A 44 8.61 0.51 -5.72
CA LEU A 44 9.00 1.37 -4.61
C LEU A 44 7.85 2.29 -4.16
N VAL A 45 7.14 2.91 -5.11
CA VAL A 45 5.97 3.75 -4.80
C VAL A 45 4.87 2.93 -4.13
N VAL A 46 4.58 1.73 -4.64
CA VAL A 46 3.59 0.83 -4.04
C VAL A 46 4.01 0.44 -2.62
N SER A 47 5.28 0.14 -2.39
CA SER A 47 5.80 -0.13 -1.03
C SER A 47 5.57 1.07 -0.09
N GLY A 48 5.74 2.31 -0.58
CA GLY A 48 5.41 3.52 0.19
C GLY A 48 3.93 3.65 0.55
N VAL A 49 3.01 3.19 -0.32
CA VAL A 49 1.56 3.16 -0.02
C VAL A 49 1.26 2.23 1.15
N SER A 50 1.97 1.11 1.28
CA SER A 50 1.84 0.19 2.43
C SER A 50 2.09 0.92 3.75
N THR A 51 3.17 1.71 3.82
CA THR A 51 3.52 2.50 5.02
C THR A 51 2.44 3.53 5.35
N LEU A 52 1.84 4.16 4.33
CA LEU A 52 0.75 5.12 4.52
C LEU A 52 -0.52 4.43 5.06
N LEU A 53 -0.84 3.23 4.57
CA LEU A 53 -1.97 2.44 5.07
C LEU A 53 -1.77 2.00 6.52
N GLU A 54 -0.57 1.55 6.88
CA GLU A 54 -0.24 1.20 8.27
C GLU A 54 -0.36 2.41 9.21
N THR A 55 0.12 3.57 8.76
CA THR A 55 -0.02 4.84 9.49
C THR A 55 -1.50 5.23 9.66
N ALA A 56 -2.32 5.06 8.61
CA ALA A 56 -3.74 5.35 8.65
C ALA A 56 -4.49 4.40 9.60
N ASN A 57 -4.18 3.11 9.58
CA ASN A 57 -4.73 2.12 10.53
C ASN A 57 -4.38 2.50 11.98
N THR A 58 -3.12 2.81 12.25
CA THR A 58 -2.66 3.26 13.59
C THR A 58 -3.41 4.51 14.07
N ALA A 59 -3.61 5.49 13.19
CA ALA A 59 -4.34 6.71 13.51
C ALA A 59 -5.82 6.44 13.80
N VAL A 60 -6.47 5.57 13.00
CA VAL A 60 -7.87 5.17 13.20
C VAL A 60 -8.03 4.44 14.53
N ASP A 61 -7.15 3.49 14.86
CA ASP A 61 -7.21 2.75 16.13
C ASP A 61 -6.94 3.67 17.33
N SER A 62 -6.04 4.64 17.18
CA SER A 62 -5.82 5.66 18.21
C SER A 62 -7.09 6.51 18.47
N LEU A 63 -7.79 6.91 17.41
CA LEU A 63 -9.05 7.66 17.52
C LEU A 63 -10.16 6.81 18.16
N ASP A 64 -10.28 5.55 17.77
CA ASP A 64 -11.25 4.61 18.36
C ASP A 64 -11.00 4.43 19.86
N SER A 65 -9.74 4.23 20.26
CA SER A 65 -9.34 4.14 21.67
C SER A 65 -9.69 5.41 22.47
N VAL A 66 -9.46 6.60 21.91
CA VAL A 66 -9.81 7.87 22.56
C VAL A 66 -11.32 8.04 22.67
N SER A 67 -12.08 7.69 21.63
CA SER A 67 -13.54 7.76 21.66
C SER A 67 -14.14 6.85 22.75
N THR A 68 -13.55 5.67 22.94
CA THR A 68 -13.94 4.71 23.98
C THR A 68 -13.65 5.26 25.39
N GLN A 69 -12.55 6.00 25.55
CA GLN A 69 -12.21 6.68 26.80
C GLN A 69 -13.10 7.89 27.10
N CYS A 70 -13.62 8.58 26.08
CA CYS A 70 -14.53 9.71 26.26
C CYS A 70 -15.98 9.28 26.57
N GLY A 71 -16.34 8.04 26.25
CA GLY A 71 -17.65 7.43 26.56
C GLY A 71 -17.76 6.80 27.95
N VAL A 72 -16.65 6.64 28.68
CA VAL A 72 -16.64 6.19 30.08
C VAL A 72 -16.71 7.40 31.03
N VAL A 73 -17.85 8.08 31.04
CA VAL A 73 -18.21 8.99 32.14
C VAL A 73 -19.01 8.17 33.16
N PRO A 74 -18.57 8.04 34.43
CA PRO A 74 -19.32 7.35 35.49
C PRO A 74 -20.64 8.05 35.85
#